data_AF-A0A8H5ZV72-F1
#
_entry.id   AF-A0A8H5ZV72-F1
#
_cell.length_a   1.000
_cell.length_b   1.000
_cell.length_c   1.000
_cell.angle_alpha   90.00
_cell.angle_beta   90.00
_cell.angle_gamma   90.00
#
_symmetry.space_group_name_H-M   'P 1'
#
loop_
_entity.id
_entity.type
_entity.pdbx_description
1 polymer ?
#
loop_
_entity_poly.entity_id
_entity_poly.type
_entity_poly.pdbx_seq_one_letter_code
_entity_poly.pdbx_strand_id
1 'polypeptide(L)'
;MHFLSLCLSVASLVSYVGAASTFSPARPPALPLAVKSPYLSTWLSAGTDGGNGGYLAGQWPTFWFVSGGSGQVNGWAGQIRVDGSTYTWMGGIPGTPIVNQTSYEYTSTSSVFTMRVGDMVEMKITFLSPITPDDLRRQSLIFSYLDVEVESIDGKSHDIQVYSDISA
;
A
#
# COMPACT_ATOMS: atom_id res chain seq x y z
N MET A 1 42.58 34.80 37.75
CA MET A 1 41.67 34.96 36.59
C MET A 1 41.70 33.66 35.80
N HIS A 2 40.84 32.71 36.16
CA HIS A 2 40.69 31.44 35.43
C HIS A 2 39.23 31.33 35.03
N PHE A 3 38.96 31.60 33.76
CA PHE A 3 37.65 31.42 33.17
C PHE A 3 37.79 30.75 31.82
N LEU A 4 36.93 29.74 31.64
CA LEU A 4 36.44 29.21 30.38
C LEU A 4 37.41 28.36 29.53
N SER A 5 37.29 27.04 29.67
CA SER A 5 37.29 26.16 28.50
C SER A 5 36.35 24.99 28.77
N LEU A 6 35.10 25.13 28.34
CA LEU A 6 34.14 24.04 28.22
C LEU A 6 33.52 24.16 26.83
N CYS A 7 34.21 23.63 25.82
CA CYS A 7 33.63 23.47 24.48
C CYS A 7 32.55 22.40 24.56
N LEU A 8 31.30 22.84 24.41
CA LEU A 8 30.10 22.04 24.34
C LEU A 8 30.07 21.32 22.97
N SER A 9 30.31 20.00 22.95
CA SER A 9 30.08 19.17 21.77
C SER A 9 28.59 18.86 21.66
N VAL A 10 27.87 19.65 20.85
CA VAL A 10 26.48 19.34 20.46
C VAL A 10 26.53 18.31 19.33
N ALA A 11 26.26 17.05 19.67
CA ALA A 11 26.05 16.00 18.69
C ALA A 11 24.65 16.14 18.07
N SER A 12 24.59 16.43 16.78
CA SER A 12 23.35 16.50 16.01
C SER A 12 22.76 15.10 15.84
N LEU A 13 21.67 14.79 16.54
CA LEU A 13 20.82 13.65 16.21
C LEU A 13 20.03 14.01 14.95
N VAL A 14 20.48 13.55 13.78
CA VAL A 14 19.65 13.56 12.57
C VAL A 14 18.63 12.43 12.73
N SER A 15 17.44 12.76 13.23
CA SER A 15 16.31 11.84 13.20
C SER A 15 15.84 11.70 11.75
N TYR A 16 16.01 10.52 11.14
CA TYR A 16 15.29 10.15 9.92
C TYR A 16 13.82 10.01 10.29
N VAL A 17 13.05 11.09 10.18
CA VAL A 17 11.59 11.02 10.21
C VAL A 17 11.17 10.50 8.84
N GLY A 18 10.78 9.22 8.77
CA GLY A 18 10.07 8.71 7.60
C GLY A 18 8.77 9.51 7.43
N ALA A 19 8.56 10.11 6.27
CA ALA A 19 7.32 10.84 5.99
C ALA A 19 6.13 9.87 6.07
N ALA A 20 5.16 10.17 6.94
CA ALA A 20 3.96 9.36 7.06
C ALA A 20 3.10 9.48 5.79
N SER A 21 2.46 8.37 5.38
CA SER A 21 1.53 8.38 4.25
C SER A 21 0.43 9.42 4.44
N THR A 22 0.12 10.16 3.39
CA THR A 22 -1.04 11.05 3.31
C THR A 22 -2.28 10.28 2.87
N PHE A 23 -3.48 10.79 3.20
CA PHE A 23 -4.75 10.13 2.92
C PHE A 23 -5.79 11.16 2.46
N SER A 24 -6.49 10.89 1.37
CA SER A 24 -7.52 11.79 0.82
C SER A 24 -8.76 11.02 0.35
N PRO A 25 -9.99 11.51 0.59
CA PRO A 25 -10.36 12.74 1.33
C PRO A 25 -10.17 12.67 2.86
N ALA A 26 -9.99 11.48 3.42
CA ALA A 26 -9.69 11.24 4.83
C ALA A 26 -8.96 9.89 4.94
N ARG A 27 -8.47 9.53 6.13
CA ARG A 27 -8.01 8.15 6.40
C ARG A 27 -9.21 7.29 6.83
N PRO A 28 -9.77 6.42 5.98
CA PRO A 28 -10.89 5.58 6.38
C PRO A 28 -10.41 4.44 7.30
N PRO A 29 -11.30 3.85 8.12
CA PRO A 29 -10.95 2.71 8.98
C PRO A 29 -10.66 1.42 8.19
N ALA A 30 -11.21 1.30 6.99
CA ALA A 30 -10.97 0.21 6.05
C ALA A 30 -10.94 0.74 4.61
N LEU A 31 -10.01 0.25 3.80
CA LEU A 31 -9.77 0.67 2.42
C LEU A 31 -10.28 -0.42 1.47
N PRO A 32 -11.21 -0.11 0.54
CA PRO A 32 -11.70 -1.11 -0.41
C PRO A 32 -10.63 -1.45 -1.44
N LEU A 33 -10.34 -2.75 -1.65
CA LEU A 33 -9.41 -3.21 -2.69
C LEU A 33 -10.14 -3.90 -3.85
N ALA A 34 -11.12 -4.75 -3.56
CA ALA A 34 -11.93 -5.41 -4.59
C ALA A 34 -13.35 -5.62 -4.08
N VAL A 35 -14.24 -4.66 -4.36
CA VAL A 35 -15.60 -4.62 -3.78
C VAL A 35 -16.62 -4.51 -4.91
N LYS A 36 -17.17 -5.64 -5.34
CA LYS A 36 -18.12 -5.71 -6.46
C LYS A 36 -19.39 -6.48 -6.14
N SER A 37 -19.35 -7.44 -5.21
CA SER A 37 -20.50 -8.26 -4.82
C SER A 37 -20.33 -8.80 -3.40
N PRO A 38 -21.37 -9.41 -2.80
CA PRO A 38 -21.23 -10.07 -1.50
C PRO A 38 -20.16 -11.17 -1.47
N TYR A 39 -19.76 -11.73 -2.62
CA TYR A 39 -18.75 -12.78 -2.71
C TYR A 39 -17.39 -12.29 -3.23
N LEU A 40 -17.32 -11.05 -3.73
CA LEU A 40 -16.08 -10.38 -4.12
C LEU A 40 -16.00 -9.07 -3.36
N SER A 41 -15.43 -9.15 -2.15
CA SER A 41 -15.38 -8.07 -1.17
C SER A 41 -14.10 -8.16 -0.34
N THR A 42 -13.01 -7.60 -0.86
CA THR A 42 -11.68 -7.58 -0.23
C THR A 42 -11.33 -6.17 0.25
N TRP A 43 -10.86 -6.08 1.50
CA TRP A 43 -10.61 -4.83 2.23
C TRP A 43 -9.26 -4.88 2.96
N LEU A 44 -8.65 -3.71 3.10
CA LEU A 44 -7.46 -3.49 3.93
C LEU A 44 -7.85 -2.74 5.21
N SER A 45 -7.55 -3.31 6.37
CA SER A 45 -7.80 -2.68 7.67
C SER A 45 -6.77 -1.60 7.99
N ALA A 46 -7.21 -0.37 8.25
CA ALA A 46 -6.34 0.76 8.58
C ALA A 46 -6.35 1.18 10.05
N GLY A 47 -7.36 0.79 10.83
CA GLY A 47 -7.44 1.08 12.27
C GLY A 47 -6.24 0.52 13.06
N THR A 48 -6.05 0.99 14.29
CA THR A 48 -5.00 0.47 15.19
C THR A 48 -5.33 -0.91 15.77
N ASP A 49 -6.61 -1.28 15.76
CA ASP A 49 -7.11 -2.55 16.29
C ASP A 49 -6.97 -3.65 15.23
N GLY A 50 -5.74 -4.13 15.04
CA GLY A 50 -5.42 -5.21 14.09
C GLY A 50 -5.21 -4.74 12.65
N GLY A 51 -5.16 -3.42 12.41
CA GLY A 51 -4.71 -2.81 11.16
C GLY A 51 -3.30 -2.22 11.28
N ASN A 52 -2.68 -1.85 10.15
CA ASN A 52 -1.32 -1.30 10.11
C ASN A 52 -1.27 0.21 9.82
N GLY A 53 -2.40 0.92 9.96
CA GLY A 53 -2.48 2.35 9.66
C GLY A 53 -2.90 2.69 8.22
N GLY A 54 -3.26 1.70 7.40
CA GLY A 54 -3.70 1.88 6.01
C GLY A 54 -2.59 1.75 5.00
N TYR A 55 -1.55 0.96 5.32
CA TYR A 55 -0.44 0.66 4.43
C TYR A 55 -0.72 -0.65 3.70
N LEU A 56 -0.61 -0.66 2.37
CA LEU A 56 -0.90 -1.87 1.60
C LEU A 56 0.12 -2.99 1.84
N ALA A 57 1.40 -2.61 2.05
CA ALA A 57 2.47 -3.52 2.40
C ALA A 57 2.51 -3.79 3.91
N GLY A 58 2.85 -5.02 4.29
CA GLY A 58 3.05 -5.43 5.68
C GLY A 58 1.80 -5.99 6.38
N GLN A 59 0.65 -6.03 5.71
CA GLN A 59 -0.57 -6.65 6.24
C GLN A 59 -1.38 -7.30 5.14
N TRP A 60 -1.96 -8.46 5.45
CA TRP A 60 -2.85 -9.15 4.53
C TRP A 60 -4.21 -8.44 4.40
N PRO A 61 -4.72 -8.23 3.18
CA PRO A 61 -6.11 -7.92 2.96
C PRO A 61 -7.01 -9.05 3.47
N THR A 62 -8.26 -8.70 3.77
CA THR A 62 -9.25 -9.65 4.27
C THR A 62 -10.55 -9.54 3.49
N PHE A 63 -11.29 -10.63 3.39
CA PHE A 63 -12.68 -10.59 3.00
C PHE A 63 -13.50 -9.78 4.03
N TRP A 64 -14.56 -9.11 3.57
CA TRP A 64 -15.42 -8.28 4.43
C TRP A 64 -15.86 -8.99 5.71
N PHE A 65 -15.88 -8.22 6.80
CA PHE A 65 -16.15 -8.67 8.16
C PHE A 65 -17.39 -9.56 8.27
N VAL A 66 -17.21 -10.73 8.87
CA VAL A 66 -18.30 -11.63 9.25
C VAL A 66 -18.31 -11.70 10.78
N SER A 67 -19.30 -11.04 11.41
CA SER A 67 -19.70 -11.15 12.82
C SER A 67 -18.63 -11.63 13.83
N GLY A 68 -17.92 -10.69 14.46
CA GLY A 68 -17.21 -10.92 15.74
C GLY A 68 -15.68 -11.02 15.69
N GLY A 69 -15.03 -10.79 14.54
CA GLY A 69 -13.57 -10.81 14.44
C GLY A 69 -13.04 -10.41 13.06
N SER A 70 -11.71 -10.40 12.88
CA SER A 70 -11.03 -10.12 11.61
C SER A 70 -11.57 -11.03 10.50
N GLY A 71 -11.87 -10.47 9.32
CA GLY A 71 -12.34 -11.24 8.17
C GLY A 71 -11.33 -12.29 7.71
N GLN A 72 -11.78 -13.25 6.88
CA GLN A 72 -10.87 -14.26 6.31
C GLN A 72 -9.74 -13.57 5.54
N VAL A 73 -8.49 -13.99 5.76
CA VAL A 73 -7.34 -13.48 5.01
C VAL A 73 -7.49 -13.85 3.54
N ASN A 74 -7.46 -12.84 2.68
CA ASN A 74 -7.26 -13.00 1.25
C ASN A 74 -5.76 -12.81 1.05
N GLY A 75 -5.02 -13.90 0.92
CA GLY A 75 -3.56 -13.91 0.75
C GLY A 75 -3.13 -13.31 -0.57
N TRP A 76 -3.41 -12.01 -0.75
CA TRP A 76 -3.10 -11.24 -1.93
C TRP A 76 -1.70 -10.66 -1.75
N ALA A 77 -0.74 -11.29 -2.40
CA ALA A 77 0.66 -10.95 -2.34
C ALA A 77 1.03 -9.99 -3.48
N GLY A 78 1.98 -9.09 -3.19
CA GLY A 78 2.59 -8.22 -4.18
C GLY A 78 4.06 -7.98 -3.88
N GLN A 79 4.93 -8.32 -4.84
CA GLN A 79 6.36 -8.03 -4.77
C GLN A 79 6.85 -7.29 -6.03
N ILE A 80 7.87 -6.47 -5.85
CA ILE A 80 8.57 -5.78 -6.94
C ILE A 80 10.06 -5.99 -6.77
N ARG A 81 10.75 -6.31 -7.86
CA ARG A 81 12.21 -6.35 -7.93
C ARG A 81 12.71 -5.19 -8.75
N VAL A 82 13.65 -4.44 -8.20
CA VAL A 82 14.34 -3.31 -8.84
C VAL A 82 15.83 -3.58 -8.75
N ASP A 83 16.50 -3.71 -9.90
CA ASP A 83 17.94 -3.97 -10.02
C ASP A 83 18.43 -5.14 -9.12
N GLY A 84 17.66 -6.23 -9.13
CA GLY A 84 17.95 -7.43 -8.33
C GLY A 84 17.46 -7.40 -6.88
N SER A 85 17.11 -6.22 -6.33
CA SER A 85 16.60 -6.07 -4.96
C SER A 85 15.09 -6.23 -4.92
N THR A 86 14.58 -7.13 -4.06
CA THR A 86 13.14 -7.46 -3.98
C THR A 86 12.48 -6.80 -2.77
N TYR A 87 11.30 -6.20 -2.99
CA TYR A 87 10.51 -5.48 -2.00
C TYR A 87 9.05 -5.98 -2.02
N THR A 88 8.39 -5.92 -0.87
CA THR A 88 6.94 -6.20 -0.77
C THR A 88 6.15 -4.90 -0.85
N TRP A 89 5.18 -4.85 -1.76
CA TRP A 89 4.28 -3.71 -1.95
C TRP A 89 2.83 -4.01 -1.56
N MET A 90 2.46 -5.27 -1.38
CA MET A 90 1.14 -5.67 -0.88
C MET A 90 1.22 -6.97 -0.10
N GLY A 91 0.43 -7.04 0.97
CA GLY A 91 0.31 -8.24 1.78
C GLY A 91 1.36 -8.31 2.90
N GLY A 92 1.23 -9.33 3.74
CA GLY A 92 2.06 -9.59 4.92
C GLY A 92 3.19 -10.59 4.67
N ILE A 93 3.89 -10.47 3.55
CA ILE A 93 4.97 -11.42 3.16
C ILE A 93 6.17 -11.24 4.11
N PRO A 94 6.61 -12.28 4.84
CA PRO A 94 7.75 -12.18 5.73
C PRO A 94 9.08 -12.15 4.97
N GLY A 95 10.11 -11.53 5.57
CA GLY A 95 11.50 -11.67 5.11
C GLY A 95 11.91 -10.80 3.92
N THR A 96 11.05 -9.88 3.46
CA THR A 96 11.40 -8.88 2.43
C THR A 96 11.14 -7.46 2.93
N PRO A 97 11.99 -6.48 2.60
CA PRO A 97 11.74 -5.08 2.93
C PRO A 97 10.41 -4.61 2.32
N ILE A 98 9.65 -3.81 3.06
CA ILE A 98 8.44 -3.17 2.55
C ILE A 98 8.78 -1.88 1.82
N VAL A 99 8.02 -1.57 0.78
CA VAL A 99 8.09 -0.28 0.07
C VAL A 99 7.55 0.85 0.95
N ASN A 100 7.93 2.10 0.63
CA ASN A 100 7.48 3.27 1.36
C ASN A 100 6.21 3.86 0.71
N GLN A 101 5.05 3.66 1.32
CA GLN A 101 3.80 4.29 0.85
C GLN A 101 3.76 5.77 1.20
N THR A 102 3.61 6.62 0.19
CA THR A 102 3.61 8.09 0.31
C THR A 102 2.21 8.68 0.36
N SER A 103 1.25 8.09 -0.36
CA SER A 103 -0.15 8.54 -0.35
C SER A 103 -1.14 7.42 -0.59
N TYR A 104 -2.38 7.67 -0.15
CA TYR A 104 -3.57 6.94 -0.52
C TYR A 104 -4.71 7.89 -0.87
N GLU A 105 -5.36 7.66 -2.00
CA GLU A 105 -6.52 8.44 -2.45
C GLU A 105 -7.63 7.50 -2.89
N TYR A 106 -8.88 7.88 -2.66
CA TYR A 106 -10.02 7.06 -3.09
C TYR A 106 -11.22 7.85 -3.56
N THR A 107 -11.98 7.20 -4.43
CA THR A 107 -13.33 7.58 -4.85
C THR A 107 -14.31 6.46 -4.47
N SER A 108 -15.57 6.58 -4.85
CA SER A 108 -16.55 5.51 -4.62
C SER A 108 -16.22 4.18 -5.32
N THR A 109 -15.38 4.19 -6.36
CA THR A 109 -15.07 3.00 -7.17
C THR A 109 -13.58 2.73 -7.34
N SER A 110 -12.70 3.54 -6.77
CA SER A 110 -11.25 3.45 -6.98
C SER A 110 -10.48 3.71 -5.71
N SER A 111 -9.43 2.94 -5.48
CA SER A 111 -8.46 3.10 -4.40
C SER A 111 -7.06 3.14 -5.01
N VAL A 112 -6.34 4.24 -4.80
CA VAL A 112 -5.03 4.50 -5.41
C VAL A 112 -4.00 4.63 -4.30
N PHE A 113 -2.95 3.82 -4.37
CA PHE A 113 -1.79 3.91 -3.48
C PHE A 113 -0.58 4.39 -4.27
N THR A 114 0.15 5.37 -3.74
CA THR A 114 1.45 5.81 -4.30
C THR A 114 2.56 5.39 -3.35
N MET A 115 3.63 4.83 -3.89
CA MET A 115 4.72 4.25 -3.11
C MET A 115 6.07 4.49 -3.76
N ARG A 116 7.14 4.58 -2.95
CA ARG A 116 8.53 4.63 -3.42
C ARG A 116 9.26 3.33 -3.10
N VAL A 117 10.07 2.88 -4.06
CA VAL A 117 10.89 1.68 -3.94
C VAL A 117 12.37 2.09 -3.99
N GLY A 118 13.02 2.05 -2.82
CA GLY A 118 14.45 2.36 -2.68
C GLY A 118 14.88 3.74 -3.20
N ASP A 119 13.95 4.72 -3.25
CA ASP A 119 14.13 6.05 -3.87
C ASP A 119 14.55 6.03 -5.37
N MET A 120 14.38 4.88 -6.03
CA MET A 120 14.71 4.67 -7.46
C MET A 120 13.48 4.82 -8.35
N VAL A 121 12.39 4.17 -7.96
CA VAL A 121 11.13 4.17 -8.71
C VAL A 121 9.94 4.52 -7.82
N GLU A 122 8.96 5.19 -8.42
CA GLU A 122 7.62 5.37 -7.86
C GLU A 122 6.69 4.34 -8.47
N MET A 123 5.79 3.84 -7.64
CA MET A 123 4.79 2.86 -8.00
C MET A 123 3.41 3.38 -7.64
N LYS A 124 2.49 3.33 -8.60
CA LYS A 124 1.09 3.72 -8.41
C LYS A 124 0.19 2.50 -8.64
N ILE A 125 -0.57 2.16 -7.61
CA ILE A 125 -1.40 0.95 -7.56
C ILE A 125 -2.85 1.39 -7.52
N THR A 126 -3.58 1.10 -8.59
CA THR A 126 -5.00 1.44 -8.69
C THR A 126 -5.84 0.17 -8.62
N PHE A 127 -6.60 0.08 -7.53
CA PHE A 127 -7.68 -0.89 -7.39
C PHE A 127 -8.97 -0.27 -7.88
N LEU A 128 -9.58 -0.84 -8.91
CA LEU A 128 -10.82 -0.33 -9.49
C LEU A 128 -11.94 -1.38 -9.39
N SER A 129 -13.07 -0.95 -8.82
CA SER A 129 -14.31 -1.72 -8.74
C SER A 129 -15.40 -1.00 -9.55
N PRO A 130 -15.47 -1.22 -10.88
CA PRO A 130 -16.34 -0.43 -11.74
C PRO A 130 -17.83 -0.66 -11.45
N ILE A 131 -18.60 0.42 -11.58
CA ILE A 131 -20.06 0.38 -11.63
C ILE A 131 -20.47 0.88 -13.02
N THR A 132 -21.24 0.07 -13.74
CA THR A 132 -21.72 0.40 -15.10
C THR A 132 -23.25 0.31 -15.15
N PRO A 133 -23.98 1.31 -14.61
CA PRO A 133 -25.44 1.22 -14.44
C PRO A 133 -26.21 0.99 -15.74
N ASP A 134 -25.73 1.58 -16.84
CA ASP A 134 -26.38 1.53 -18.16
C ASP A 134 -25.92 0.35 -19.03
N ASP A 135 -25.00 -0.48 -18.52
CA ASP A 135 -24.51 -1.68 -19.22
C ASP A 135 -24.67 -2.90 -18.31
N LEU A 136 -25.83 -3.54 -18.39
CA LEU A 136 -26.17 -4.72 -17.59
C LEU A 136 -25.20 -5.89 -17.83
N ARG A 137 -24.63 -6.01 -19.05
CA ARG A 137 -23.67 -7.06 -19.36
C ARG A 137 -22.38 -6.83 -18.57
N ARG A 138 -21.81 -5.63 -18.61
CA ARG A 138 -20.62 -5.29 -17.82
C ARG A 138 -20.90 -5.36 -16.32
N GLN A 139 -22.09 -4.92 -15.89
CA GLN A 139 -22.48 -4.94 -14.48
C GLN A 139 -22.60 -6.36 -13.91
N SER A 140 -22.98 -7.34 -14.74
CA SER A 140 -23.16 -8.76 -14.37
C SER A 140 -21.85 -9.50 -14.11
N LEU A 141 -20.72 -8.97 -14.57
CA LEU A 141 -19.41 -9.59 -14.37
C LEU A 141 -18.93 -9.35 -12.93
N ILE A 142 -18.51 -10.43 -12.26
CA ILE A 142 -17.99 -10.40 -10.88
C ILE A 142 -16.47 -10.36 -10.94
N PHE A 143 -15.92 -9.16 -11.06
CA PHE A 143 -14.48 -8.93 -11.09
C PHE A 143 -14.13 -7.49 -10.68
N SER A 144 -12.86 -7.26 -10.40
CA SER A 144 -12.26 -5.95 -10.17
C SER A 144 -10.97 -5.87 -10.99
N TYR A 145 -10.44 -4.65 -11.16
CA TYR A 145 -9.15 -4.43 -11.79
C TYR A 145 -8.10 -4.07 -10.74
N LEU A 146 -6.89 -4.54 -10.99
CA LEU A 146 -5.66 -4.07 -10.36
C LEU A 146 -4.78 -3.56 -11.49
N ASP A 147 -4.44 -2.27 -11.43
CA ASP A 147 -3.53 -1.62 -12.35
C ASP A 147 -2.29 -1.17 -11.56
N VAL A 148 -1.10 -1.45 -12.12
CA VAL A 148 0.18 -1.20 -11.47
C VAL A 148 1.07 -0.44 -12.45
N GLU A 149 1.32 0.82 -12.13
CA GLU A 149 2.18 1.71 -12.88
C GLU A 149 3.51 1.85 -12.14
N VAL A 150 4.64 1.81 -12.85
CA VAL A 150 5.99 1.98 -12.28
C VAL A 150 6.76 2.98 -13.13
N GLU A 151 7.35 3.99 -12.50
CA GLU A 151 8.13 5.04 -13.15
C GLU A 151 9.45 5.30 -12.41
N SER A 152 10.54 5.56 -13.15
CA SER A 152 11.80 6.02 -12.53
C SER A 152 11.65 7.45 -12.01
N ILE A 153 12.10 7.68 -10.77
CA ILE A 153 12.13 9.00 -10.14
C ILE A 153 13.54 9.56 -9.97
N ASP A 154 14.56 8.76 -10.28
CA ASP A 154 15.98 9.16 -10.21
C ASP A 154 16.59 9.47 -11.59
N GLY A 155 15.82 9.30 -12.67
CA GLY A 155 16.23 9.55 -14.05
C GLY A 155 17.09 8.44 -14.67
N LYS A 156 17.24 7.29 -14.00
CA LYS A 156 18.01 6.14 -14.51
C LYS A 156 17.09 5.05 -15.06
N SER A 157 17.65 4.23 -15.94
CA SER A 157 17.00 2.99 -16.37
C SER A 157 17.17 1.92 -15.28
N HIS A 158 16.11 1.19 -14.99
CA HIS A 158 16.10 0.09 -14.01
C HIS A 158 15.57 -1.19 -14.62
N ASP A 159 16.07 -2.34 -14.15
CA ASP A 159 15.47 -3.65 -14.43
C ASP A 159 14.34 -3.92 -13.43
N ILE A 160 13.10 -4.05 -13.94
CA ILE A 160 11.89 -4.13 -13.12
C ILE A 160 11.18 -5.46 -13.34
N GLN A 161 10.83 -6.12 -12.24
CA GLN A 161 9.92 -7.28 -12.24
C GLN A 161 8.80 -7.02 -11.24
N VAL A 162 7.55 -7.13 -11.68
CA VAL A 162 6.38 -7.00 -10.81
C VAL A 162 5.70 -8.36 -10.68
N TYR A 163 5.33 -8.71 -9.46
CA TYR A 163 4.67 -9.96 -9.10
C TYR A 163 3.42 -9.69 -8.26
N SER A 164 2.34 -10.40 -8.56
CA SER A 164 1.16 -10.50 -7.69
C SER A 164 0.49 -11.86 -7.83
N ASP A 165 -0.02 -12.39 -6.72
CA ASP A 165 -0.85 -13.59 -6.67
C ASP A 165 -1.92 -13.46 -5.59
N ILE A 166 -2.94 -14.33 -5.66
CA ILE A 166 -3.88 -14.57 -4.56
C ILE A 166 -3.82 -16.06 -4.24
N SER A 167 -3.50 -16.40 -3.00
CA SER A 167 -3.49 -17.79 -2.54
C SER A 167 -4.89 -18.41 -2.56
N ALA A 168 -4.98 -19.65 -3.03
CA ALA A 168 -6.20 -20.47 -3.04
C ALA A 168 -6.58 -21.01 -1.64
#